data_AF-A0A373W325-F1
#
_entry.id   AF-A0A373W325-F1
#
_cell.length_a   1.000
_cell.length_b   1.000
_cell.length_c   1.000
_cell.angle_alpha   90.00
_cell.angle_beta   90.00
_cell.angle_gamma   90.00
#
_symmetry.space_group_name_H-M   'P 1'
#
loop_
_entity.id
_entity.type
_entity.pdbx_description
1 polymer ?
#
loop_
_entity_poly.entity_id
_entity_poly.type
_entity_poly.pdbx_seq_one_letter_code
_entity_poly.pdbx_strand_id
1 'polypeptide(L)'
;MMSGSKTLNFGVIMKLKKYDIIAIICVAVIVIISYITVNLLRNDEADTVVIYVDGKIEKKLDLNKNQEYKVNVDNGYNIIRIKDKKAKIKESDCSNQTCVNMGTISKDGQTLICLPHKVEVTIVSDDKSEVDVIAR
;
A
#
# COMPACT_ATOMS: atom_id res chain seq x y z
N MET A 1 -25.23 -38.81 45.87
CA MET A 1 -26.12 -37.62 45.92
C MET A 1 -25.44 -36.52 45.13
N MET A 2 -25.85 -36.35 43.86
CA MET A 2 -26.67 -35.22 43.36
C MET A 2 -25.92 -33.89 43.40
N SER A 3 -25.88 -33.02 42.40
CA SER A 3 -26.29 -32.93 40.98
C SER A 3 -26.05 -31.46 40.63
N GLY A 4 -25.67 -31.08 39.40
CA GLY A 4 -25.66 -29.64 39.10
C GLY A 4 -25.00 -29.16 37.80
N SER A 5 -25.18 -29.85 36.68
CA SER A 5 -24.98 -29.27 35.34
C SER A 5 -26.05 -28.22 35.05
N LYS A 6 -25.67 -27.04 34.52
CA LYS A 6 -26.47 -26.29 33.54
C LYS A 6 -25.56 -25.57 32.55
N THR A 7 -25.43 -26.21 31.39
CA THR A 7 -24.86 -25.67 30.15
C THR A 7 -25.76 -24.58 29.58
N LEU A 8 -25.09 -23.61 28.95
CA LEU A 8 -25.61 -22.43 28.29
C LEU A 8 -26.64 -22.80 27.22
N ASN A 9 -27.89 -22.36 27.40
CA ASN A 9 -28.94 -22.41 26.39
C ASN A 9 -28.93 -21.12 25.56
N PHE A 10 -28.31 -21.15 24.38
CA PHE A 10 -28.64 -20.19 23.32
C PHE A 10 -29.71 -20.82 22.42
N GLY A 11 -30.91 -20.92 22.97
CA GLY A 11 -32.09 -21.40 22.26
C GLY A 11 -32.70 -20.29 21.42
N VAL A 12 -32.26 -20.15 20.17
CA VAL A 12 -33.00 -19.41 19.14
C VAL A 12 -33.70 -20.43 18.25
N ILE A 13 -34.85 -20.94 18.70
CA ILE A 13 -35.77 -21.67 17.81
C ILE A 13 -36.67 -20.61 17.16
N MET A 14 -36.10 -19.91 16.18
CA MET A 14 -36.87 -19.01 15.32
C MET A 14 -37.57 -19.88 14.27
N LYS A 15 -38.91 -19.92 14.30
CA LYS A 15 -39.71 -20.55 13.23
C LYS A 15 -39.50 -19.75 11.95
N LEU A 16 -38.45 -20.08 11.21
CA LEU A 16 -38.15 -19.49 9.90
C LEU A 16 -39.32 -19.74 8.96
N LYS A 17 -40.08 -18.71 8.65
CA LYS A 17 -41.03 -18.78 7.55
C LYS A 17 -40.26 -18.81 6.24
N LYS A 18 -40.89 -19.31 5.17
CA LYS A 18 -40.33 -19.35 3.82
C LYS A 18 -39.71 -17.99 3.42
N TYR A 19 -40.36 -16.91 3.85
CA TYR A 19 -39.93 -15.53 3.63
C TYR A 19 -38.76 -15.06 4.50
N ASP A 20 -38.57 -15.61 5.72
CA ASP A 20 -37.39 -15.31 6.53
C ASP A 20 -36.13 -15.94 5.93
N ILE A 21 -36.25 -17.15 5.40
CA ILE A 21 -35.13 -17.82 4.70
C ILE A 21 -34.75 -17.04 3.44
N ILE A 22 -35.74 -16.57 2.68
CA ILE A 22 -35.52 -15.72 1.49
C ILE A 22 -34.82 -14.42 1.90
N ALA A 23 -35.26 -13.76 2.98
CA ALA A 23 -34.64 -12.53 3.46
C ALA A 23 -33.17 -12.73 3.89
N ILE A 24 -32.87 -13.82 4.59
CA ILE A 24 -31.50 -14.16 5.02
C ILE A 24 -30.60 -14.40 3.80
N ILE A 25 -31.08 -15.15 2.80
CA ILE A 25 -30.32 -15.41 1.56
C ILE A 25 -30.07 -14.10 0.81
N CYS A 26 -31.07 -13.22 0.68
CA CYS A 26 -30.90 -11.92 0.04
C CYS A 26 -29.82 -11.07 0.73
N VAL A 27 -29.84 -10.99 2.06
CA VAL A 27 -28.83 -10.24 2.82
C VAL A 27 -27.44 -10.86 2.64
N ALA A 28 -27.32 -12.19 2.70
CA ALA A 28 -26.05 -12.88 2.49
C ALA A 28 -25.48 -12.61 1.08
N VAL A 29 -26.33 -12.63 0.06
CA VAL A 29 -25.94 -12.30 -1.32
C VAL A 29 -25.47 -10.85 -1.44
N ILE A 30 -26.15 -9.90 -0.80
CA ILE A 30 -25.72 -8.48 -0.80
C ILE A 30 -24.35 -8.33 -0.15
N VAL A 31 -24.09 -9.01 0.97
CA VAL A 31 -22.78 -8.97 1.65
C VAL A 31 -21.69 -9.57 0.76
N ILE A 32 -21.96 -10.70 0.11
CA ILE A 32 -21.00 -11.35 -0.79
C ILE A 32 -20.70 -10.46 -2.00
N ILE A 33 -21.73 -9.90 -2.64
CA ILE A 33 -21.57 -8.99 -3.77
C ILE A 33 -20.76 -7.76 -3.33
N SER A 34 -21.11 -7.15 -2.20
CA SER A 34 -20.38 -5.99 -1.66
C SER A 34 -18.91 -6.31 -1.39
N TYR A 35 -18.62 -7.48 -0.81
CA TYR A 35 -17.25 -7.94 -0.57
C TYR A 35 -16.46 -8.13 -1.87
N ILE A 36 -17.07 -8.77 -2.87
CA ILE A 36 -16.45 -8.98 -4.19
C ILE A 36 -16.22 -7.64 -4.88
N THR A 37 -17.20 -6.74 -4.87
CA THR A 37 -17.10 -5.41 -5.48
C THR A 37 -16.01 -4.58 -4.84
N VAL A 38 -15.88 -4.55 -3.51
CA VAL A 38 -14.78 -3.85 -2.83
C VAL A 38 -13.42 -4.44 -3.16
N ASN A 39 -13.33 -5.76 -3.32
CA ASN A 39 -12.05 -6.41 -3.62
C ASN A 39 -11.66 -6.32 -5.11
N LEU A 40 -12.62 -6.21 -6.02
CA LEU A 40 -12.40 -5.99 -7.46
C LEU A 40 -12.20 -4.51 -7.80
N LEU A 41 -12.88 -3.60 -7.10
CA LEU A 41 -12.72 -2.15 -7.24
C LEU A 41 -11.59 -1.57 -6.39
N ARG A 42 -10.95 -2.39 -5.53
CA ARG A 42 -9.55 -2.16 -5.18
C ARG A 42 -8.74 -2.35 -6.45
N ASN A 43 -8.79 -1.34 -7.32
CA ASN A 43 -7.63 -0.96 -8.07
C ASN A 43 -6.54 -0.87 -7.01
N ASP A 44 -5.56 -1.77 -7.05
CA ASP A 44 -4.26 -1.45 -6.53
C ASP A 44 -3.92 -0.15 -7.25
N GLU A 45 -4.24 1.00 -6.65
CA GLU A 45 -3.84 2.29 -7.16
C GLU A 45 -2.38 2.12 -7.51
N ALA A 46 -2.01 2.48 -8.74
CA ALA A 46 -0.65 2.27 -9.19
C ALA A 46 0.24 3.19 -8.36
N ASP A 47 0.70 2.67 -7.22
CA ASP A 47 1.62 3.33 -6.33
C ASP A 47 2.76 3.83 -7.20
N THR A 48 2.91 5.14 -7.25
CA THR A 48 3.88 5.76 -8.12
C THR A 48 5.12 6.03 -7.30
N VAL A 49 6.26 5.56 -7.77
CA VAL A 49 7.56 5.94 -7.23
C VAL A 49 7.93 7.28 -7.85
N VAL A 50 7.85 8.34 -7.06
CA VAL A 50 8.27 9.69 -7.44
C VAL A 50 9.70 9.90 -6.95
N ILE A 51 10.57 10.29 -7.86
CA ILE A 51 11.97 10.58 -7.60
C ILE A 51 12.15 12.08 -7.72
N TYR A 52 12.64 12.69 -6.64
CA TYR A 52 12.98 14.10 -6.58
C TYR A 52 14.49 14.29 -6.53
N VAL A 53 14.96 15.34 -7.19
CA VAL A 53 16.33 15.85 -7.11
C VAL A 53 16.22 17.32 -6.70
N ASP A 54 16.81 17.67 -5.57
CA ASP A 54 16.77 19.04 -5.02
C ASP A 54 15.32 19.59 -4.91
N GLY A 55 14.41 18.73 -4.44
CA GLY A 55 12.99 19.04 -4.25
C GLY A 55 12.14 19.09 -5.53
N LYS A 56 12.72 18.87 -6.71
CA LYS A 56 12.00 18.88 -7.99
C LYS A 56 11.79 17.46 -8.50
N ILE A 57 10.61 17.19 -9.08
CA ILE A 57 10.31 15.89 -9.68
C ILE A 57 11.23 15.68 -10.89
N GLU A 58 12.12 14.70 -10.78
CA GLU A 58 12.97 14.22 -11.86
C GLU A 58 12.24 13.13 -12.66
N LYS A 59 11.60 12.19 -11.95
CA LYS A 59 10.94 11.04 -12.59
C LYS A 59 9.78 10.49 -11.78
N LYS A 60 8.76 9.99 -12.47
CA LYS A 60 7.71 9.13 -11.92
C LYS A 60 7.81 7.74 -12.56
N LEU A 61 7.78 6.69 -11.76
CA LEU A 61 7.89 5.30 -12.18
C LEU A 61 6.74 4.48 -11.56
N ASP A 62 6.19 3.56 -12.34
CA ASP A 62 5.17 2.62 -11.85
C ASP A 62 5.82 1.58 -10.90
N LEU A 63 5.32 1.48 -9.66
CA LEU A 63 5.78 0.50 -8.68
C LEU A 63 5.46 -0.94 -9.10
N ASN A 64 4.43 -1.15 -9.95
CA ASN A 64 4.06 -2.47 -10.46
C ASN A 64 5.02 -2.98 -11.55
N LYS A 65 5.85 -2.11 -12.12
CA LYS A 65 6.80 -2.47 -13.16
C LYS A 65 8.20 -2.67 -12.58
N ASN A 66 8.71 -3.90 -12.68
CA ASN A 66 10.09 -4.22 -12.34
C ASN A 66 11.05 -3.46 -13.29
N GLN A 67 11.86 -2.56 -12.72
CA GLN A 67 12.78 -1.72 -13.49
C GLN A 67 13.90 -1.16 -12.60
N GLU A 68 14.97 -0.68 -13.23
CA GLU A 68 16.00 0.11 -12.58
C GLU A 68 16.09 1.47 -13.26
N TYR A 69 16.36 2.51 -12.47
CA TYR A 69 16.53 3.87 -12.96
C TYR A 69 17.74 4.50 -12.28
N LYS A 70 18.66 5.02 -13.09
CA LYS A 70 19.85 5.74 -12.60
C LYS A 70 19.56 7.22 -12.61
N VAL A 71 19.60 7.84 -11.43
CA VAL A 71 19.58 9.29 -11.24
C VAL A 71 21.02 9.75 -11.24
N ASN A 72 21.39 10.63 -12.17
CA ASN A 72 22.68 11.32 -12.14
C ASN A 72 22.46 12.71 -11.53
N VAL A 73 23.35 13.09 -10.62
CA VAL A 73 23.39 14.41 -10.00
C VAL A 73 24.80 14.99 -10.15
N ASP A 74 24.97 16.29 -9.92
CA ASP A 74 26.25 16.98 -10.11
C ASP A 74 27.42 16.36 -9.33
N ASN A 75 27.14 15.72 -8.19
CA ASN A 75 28.13 15.14 -7.30
C ASN A 75 28.08 13.60 -7.19
N GLY A 76 27.43 12.90 -8.13
CA GLY A 76 27.37 11.44 -8.10
C GLY A 76 26.11 10.85 -8.75
N TYR A 77 25.69 9.69 -8.28
CA TYR A 77 24.51 8.99 -8.75
C TYR A 77 23.81 8.14 -7.69
N ASN A 78 22.58 7.76 -8.00
CA ASN A 78 21.83 6.74 -7.27
C ASN A 78 21.16 5.80 -8.27
N ILE A 79 21.20 4.49 -8.03
CA ILE A 79 20.46 3.49 -8.79
C ILE A 79 19.25 3.06 -7.98
N ILE A 80 18.06 3.45 -8.43
CA ILE A 80 16.79 3.06 -7.85
C ILE A 80 16.36 1.76 -8.52
N ARG A 81 16.01 0.76 -7.73
CA ARG A 81 15.46 -0.51 -8.21
C ARG A 81 14.04 -0.68 -7.71
N ILE A 82 13.14 -0.93 -8.65
CA ILE A 82 11.78 -1.35 -8.41
C ILE A 82 11.70 -2.85 -8.72
N LYS A 83 11.29 -3.65 -7.73
CA LYS A 83 11.09 -5.08 -7.90
C LYS A 83 9.99 -5.57 -6.96
N ASP A 84 9.08 -6.38 -7.47
CA ASP A 84 8.02 -7.06 -6.70
C ASP A 84 7.16 -6.07 -5.89
N LYS A 85 6.75 -4.98 -6.54
CA LYS A 85 6.02 -3.84 -5.94
C LYS A 85 6.77 -3.15 -4.79
N LYS A 86 8.11 -3.14 -4.82
CA LYS A 86 8.94 -2.47 -3.82
C LYS A 86 10.03 -1.64 -4.48
N ALA A 87 10.32 -0.47 -3.93
CA ALA A 87 11.42 0.38 -4.35
C ALA A 87 12.57 0.34 -3.32
N LYS A 88 13.81 0.38 -3.79
CA LYS A 88 15.01 0.58 -2.96
C LYS A 88 16.07 1.36 -3.72
N ILE A 89 16.96 2.02 -2.99
CA ILE A 89 18.23 2.48 -3.56
C ILE A 89 19.17 1.27 -3.55
N LYS A 90 19.47 0.74 -4.74
CA LYS A 90 20.34 -0.42 -4.94
C LYS A 90 21.80 -0.06 -4.73
N GLU A 91 22.20 1.10 -5.22
CA GLU A 91 23.58 1.56 -5.27
C GLU A 91 23.61 3.09 -5.25
N SER A 92 24.65 3.65 -4.64
CA SER A 92 24.95 5.07 -4.60
C SER A 92 26.46 5.22 -4.46
N ASP A 93 27.06 6.29 -4.99
CA ASP A 93 28.46 6.65 -4.75
C ASP A 93 28.63 7.68 -3.61
N CYS A 94 27.59 7.93 -2.81
CA CYS A 94 27.68 8.83 -1.65
C CYS A 94 28.52 8.24 -0.51
N SER A 95 29.13 9.10 0.32
CA SER A 95 30.07 8.68 1.36
C SER A 95 29.48 7.84 2.49
N ASN A 96 28.23 8.07 2.88
CA ASN A 96 27.65 7.47 4.08
C ASN A 96 26.80 6.22 3.82
N GLN A 97 26.48 5.92 2.56
CA GLN A 97 25.72 4.75 2.11
C GLN A 97 24.42 4.48 2.89
N THR A 98 23.87 5.48 3.60
CA THR A 98 22.75 5.27 4.51
C THR A 98 21.49 4.89 3.73
N CYS A 99 21.29 5.53 2.58
CA CYS A 99 20.17 5.28 1.68
C CYS A 99 20.12 3.84 1.12
N VAL A 100 21.29 3.25 0.84
CA VAL A 100 21.41 1.85 0.38
C VAL A 100 21.02 0.86 1.49
N ASN A 101 21.32 1.23 2.75
CA ASN A 101 21.06 0.40 3.94
C ASN A 101 19.64 0.54 4.51
N MET A 102 18.85 1.54 4.07
CA MET A 102 17.46 1.75 4.52
C MET A 102 16.49 0.63 4.10
N GLY A 103 16.88 -0.22 3.15
CA GLY A 103 16.07 -1.35 2.69
C GLY A 103 15.06 -0.97 1.61
N THR A 104 13.87 -1.56 1.67
CA THR A 104 12.82 -1.39 0.64
C THR A 104 11.59 -0.68 1.19
N ILE A 105 11.00 0.18 0.39
CA ILE A 105 9.70 0.81 0.64
C ILE A 105 8.63 0.26 -0.32
N SER A 106 7.38 0.22 0.13
CA SER A 106 6.26 -0.33 -0.64
C SER A 106 4.89 0.27 -0.30
N LYS A 107 4.82 1.30 0.54
CA LYS A 107 3.55 1.91 0.98
C LYS A 107 3.58 3.41 0.75
N ASP A 108 2.41 3.99 0.52
CA ASP A 108 2.19 5.43 0.42
C ASP A 108 2.87 6.22 1.55
N GLY A 109 3.50 7.34 1.19
CA GLY A 109 4.25 8.22 2.08
C GLY A 109 5.62 7.70 2.53
N GLN A 110 5.94 6.41 2.29
CA GLN A 110 7.28 5.90 2.59
C GLN A 110 8.30 6.54 1.66
N THR A 111 9.44 6.91 2.23
CA THR A 111 10.46 7.70 1.54
C THR A 111 11.86 7.15 1.83
N LEU A 112 12.71 7.11 0.80
CA LEU A 112 14.15 6.90 0.90
C LEU A 112 14.86 8.20 0.56
N ILE A 113 15.83 8.60 1.39
CA ILE A 113 16.52 9.88 1.23
C ILE A 113 18.03 9.65 1.15
N CYS A 114 18.65 10.15 0.08
CA CYS A 114 20.09 10.31 -0.04
C CYS A 114 20.43 11.80 0.11
N LEU A 115 20.69 12.22 1.36
CA LEU A 115 20.99 13.61 1.69
C LEU A 115 22.18 14.19 0.90
N PRO A 116 23.34 13.50 0.74
CA PRO A 116 24.48 14.05 0.02
C PRO A 116 24.19 14.37 -1.45
N HIS A 117 23.34 13.56 -2.09
CA HIS A 117 22.93 13.75 -3.50
C HIS A 117 21.62 14.52 -3.63
N LYS A 118 21.00 14.92 -2.51
CA LYS A 118 19.66 15.53 -2.45
C LYS A 118 18.60 14.75 -3.25
N VAL A 119 18.72 13.42 -3.25
CA VAL A 119 17.77 12.53 -3.93
C VAL A 119 16.77 12.01 -2.92
N GLU A 120 15.50 12.06 -3.30
CA GLU A 120 14.39 11.53 -2.54
C GLU A 120 13.57 10.59 -3.42
N VAL A 121 13.20 9.43 -2.88
CA VAL A 121 12.38 8.42 -3.57
C VAL A 121 11.18 8.13 -2.70
N THR A 122 10.00 8.55 -3.14
CA THR A 122 8.75 8.47 -2.37
C THR A 122 7.71 7.66 -3.11
N ILE A 123 6.95 6.84 -2.38
CA ILE A 123 5.76 6.20 -2.93
C ILE A 123 4.56 7.11 -2.68
N VAL A 124 3.82 7.42 -3.75
CA VAL A 124 2.62 8.26 -3.73
C VAL A 124 1.47 7.49 -4.37
N SER A 125 0.36 7.36 -3.66
CA SER A 125 -0.92 6.88 -4.21
C SER A 125 -1.71 8.05 -4.82
N ASP A 126 -2.47 7.80 -5.88
CA ASP A 126 -3.11 8.86 -6.69
C ASP A 126 -4.23 9.59 -5.92
N ASP A 127 -4.85 8.89 -4.94
CA ASP A 127 -5.89 9.42 -4.05
C ASP A 127 -5.51 10.71 -3.28
N LYS A 128 -4.22 11.06 -3.17
CA LYS A 128 -3.74 12.21 -2.38
C LYS A 128 -3.10 13.34 -3.17
N SER A 129 -3.04 13.23 -4.50
CA SER A 129 -2.35 14.21 -5.35
C SER A 129 -2.96 15.62 -5.33
N GLU A 130 -4.18 15.79 -4.80
CA GLU A 130 -4.86 17.10 -4.72
C GLU A 130 -4.72 17.83 -3.37
N VAL A 131 -4.23 17.19 -2.30
CA VAL A 131 -4.28 17.77 -0.94
C VAL A 131 -2.93 18.28 -0.41
N ASP A 132 -1.79 17.74 -0.89
CA ASP A 132 -0.49 17.97 -0.24
C ASP A 132 0.47 18.93 -0.98
N VAL A 133 -0.06 19.82 -1.84
CA VAL A 133 0.76 20.85 -2.51
C VAL A 133 1.01 22.09 -1.62
N ILE A 134 0.34 22.22 -0.47
CA ILE A 134 0.35 23.46 0.34
C ILE A 134 1.40 23.44 1.47
N ALA A 135 2.14 22.34 1.70
CA ALA A 135 3.00 22.20 2.88
C ALA A 135 4.41 21.64 2.62
N ARG A 136 5.04 21.96 1.47
CA ARG A 136 6.43 21.59 1.22
C ARG A 136 7.32 22.77 0.83
#